data_AF-A0A928K9H4-F1
#
_entry.id   AF-A0A928K9H4-F1
#
_cell.length_a   1.000
_cell.length_b   1.000
_cell.length_c   1.000
_cell.angle_alpha   90.00
_cell.angle_beta   90.00
_cell.angle_gamma   90.00
#
_symmetry.space_group_name_H-M   'P 1'
#
loop_
_entity.id
_entity.type
_entity.pdbx_description
1 polymer ?
#
loop_
_entity_poly.entity_id
_entity_poly.type
_entity_poly.pdbx_seq_one_letter_code
_entity_poly.pdbx_strand_id
1 'polypeptide(L)'
;MYRKNTPQEGEVYKTIRVEERSYTIVYGYYSEKERLSEEPIPIFPDLAQNPEYTADGRPIVTRIQDPCAYYQCRGSDPDGWCADCVYYPNDKEEIGVCQCEQNRHCTKEETQ
;
A
#
# COMPACT_ATOMS: atom_id res chain seq x y z
N MET A 1 -22.22 -26.91 12.13
CA MET A 1 -22.24 -26.01 10.96
C MET A 1 -21.26 -24.88 11.24
N TYR A 2 -20.09 -24.88 10.59
CA TYR A 2 -19.13 -23.77 10.72
C TYR A 2 -19.69 -22.59 9.92
N ARG A 3 -20.13 -21.52 10.59
CA ARG A 3 -20.36 -20.23 9.92
C ARG A 3 -18.98 -19.71 9.54
N LYS A 4 -18.60 -19.83 8.27
CA LYS A 4 -17.62 -18.90 7.70
C LYS A 4 -18.27 -17.53 7.78
N ASN A 5 -17.83 -16.69 8.71
CA ASN A 5 -18.19 -15.28 8.67
C ASN A 5 -17.44 -14.69 7.48
N THR A 6 -18.10 -14.63 6.32
CA THR A 6 -17.64 -13.82 5.21
C THR A 6 -17.61 -12.36 5.68
N PRO A 7 -16.49 -11.64 5.49
CA PRO A 7 -16.40 -10.24 5.89
C PRO A 7 -17.45 -9.39 5.17
N GLN A 8 -17.89 -8.32 5.81
CA GLN A 8 -18.85 -7.37 5.24
C GLN A 8 -18.12 -6.13 4.71
N GLU A 9 -18.69 -5.50 3.69
CA GLU A 9 -18.21 -4.22 3.18
C GLU A 9 -18.18 -3.17 4.32
N GLY A 10 -17.05 -2.47 4.43
CA GLY A 10 -16.79 -1.49 5.47
C GLY A 10 -16.23 -2.07 6.78
N GLU A 11 -16.18 -3.40 6.94
CA GLU A 11 -15.48 -3.99 8.09
C GLU A 11 -13.98 -3.75 7.98
N VAL A 12 -13.34 -3.47 9.12
CA VAL A 12 -11.89 -3.29 9.18
C VAL A 12 -11.21 -4.63 8.91
N TYR A 13 -10.42 -4.67 7.85
CA TYR A 13 -9.51 -5.78 7.58
C TYR A 13 -8.29 -5.68 8.50
N LYS A 14 -7.64 -4.50 8.51
CA LYS A 14 -6.45 -4.25 9.32
C LYS A 14 -6.16 -2.76 9.46
N THR A 15 -5.62 -2.36 10.61
CA THR A 15 -5.00 -1.05 10.77
C THR A 15 -3.49 -1.23 10.87
N ILE A 16 -2.75 -0.51 10.02
CA ILE A 16 -1.30 -0.57 9.94
C ILE A 16 -0.76 0.79 10.37
N ARG A 17 0.20 0.79 11.29
CA ARG A 17 0.91 1.99 11.69
C ARG A 17 2.25 2.03 10.98
N VAL A 18 2.50 3.12 10.26
CA VAL A 18 3.77 3.40 9.60
C VAL A 18 4.26 4.73 10.14
N GLU A 19 5.37 4.70 10.89
CA GLU A 19 5.88 5.87 11.63
C GLU A 19 4.78 6.48 12.54
N GLU A 20 4.45 7.75 12.32
CA GLU A 20 3.45 8.51 13.07
C GLU A 20 2.04 8.43 12.45
N ARG A 21 1.87 7.70 11.35
CA ARG A 21 0.60 7.60 10.60
C ARG A 21 -0.05 6.24 10.76
N SER A 22 -1.38 6.22 10.68
CA SER A 22 -2.17 4.99 10.74
C SER A 22 -3.05 4.89 9.50
N TYR A 23 -2.98 3.75 8.84
CA TYR A 23 -3.75 3.43 7.64
C TYR A 23 -4.71 2.30 7.96
N THR A 24 -6.00 2.51 7.71
CA THR A 24 -7.03 1.49 7.89
C THR A 24 -7.40 0.93 6.54
N ILE A 25 -7.16 -0.37 6.37
CA ILE A 25 -7.63 -1.16 5.24
C ILE A 25 -8.99 -1.73 5.65
N VAL A 26 -9.99 -1.50 4.81
CA VAL A 26 -11.35 -2.00 5.00
C VAL A 26 -11.69 -2.99 3.90
N TYR A 27 -12.60 -3.91 4.18
CA TYR A 27 -13.19 -4.76 3.15
C TYR A 27 -14.12 -3.96 2.25
N GLY A 28 -14.04 -4.17 0.94
CA GLY A 28 -14.85 -3.49 -0.05
C GLY A 28 -14.59 -4.00 -1.47
N TYR A 29 -14.78 -3.14 -2.47
CA TYR A 29 -14.67 -3.48 -3.88
C TYR A 29 -14.01 -2.33 -4.67
N TYR A 30 -13.25 -2.65 -5.72
CA TYR A 30 -12.66 -1.64 -6.60
C TYR A 30 -13.65 -1.15 -7.67
N SER A 31 -14.72 -1.93 -7.91
CA SER A 31 -15.78 -1.58 -8.84
C SER A 31 -17.15 -2.07 -8.39
N GLU A 32 -18.21 -1.40 -8.86
CA GLU A 32 -19.60 -1.84 -8.64
C GLU A 32 -19.89 -3.21 -9.25
N LYS A 33 -19.15 -3.61 -10.30
CA LYS A 33 -19.30 -4.94 -10.92
C LYS A 33 -18.83 -6.05 -9.98
N GLU A 34 -17.68 -5.88 -9.34
CA GLU A 34 -17.15 -6.83 -8.34
C GLU A 34 -18.10 -6.91 -7.15
N ARG A 35 -18.64 -5.77 -6.69
CA ARG A 35 -19.61 -5.69 -5.60
C ARG A 35 -20.86 -6.56 -5.78
N LEU A 36 -21.27 -6.80 -7.04
CA LEU A 36 -22.45 -7.59 -7.37
C LEU A 36 -22.18 -9.10 -7.49
N SER A 37 -20.92 -9.52 -7.58
CA SER A 37 -20.56 -10.89 -7.98
C SER A 37 -19.48 -11.56 -7.14
N GLU A 38 -18.77 -10.80 -6.31
CA GLU A 38 -17.62 -11.29 -5.53
C GLU A 38 -17.81 -11.03 -4.03
N GLU A 39 -16.99 -11.69 -3.21
CA GLU A 39 -16.91 -11.38 -1.77
C GLU A 39 -16.06 -10.10 -1.57
N PRO A 40 -16.31 -9.30 -0.51
CA PRO A 40 -15.49 -8.13 -0.22
C PRO A 40 -14.01 -8.49 -0.07
N ILE A 41 -13.14 -7.68 -0.66
CA ILE A 41 -11.68 -7.83 -0.59
C ILE A 41 -11.06 -6.65 0.16
N PRO A 42 -9.82 -6.79 0.68
CA PRO A 42 -9.12 -5.67 1.31
C PRO A 42 -8.89 -4.53 0.31
N ILE A 43 -9.38 -3.34 0.64
CA ILE A 43 -9.20 -2.11 -0.14
C ILE A 43 -8.12 -1.25 0.50
N PHE A 44 -7.00 -1.13 -0.21
CA PHE A 44 -5.85 -0.34 0.21
C PHE A 44 -6.07 1.15 -0.07
N PRO A 45 -5.49 2.05 0.75
CA PRO A 45 -5.53 3.49 0.48
C PRO A 45 -4.87 3.83 -0.85
N ASP A 46 -5.44 4.80 -1.58
CA ASP A 46 -4.91 5.26 -2.87
C ASP A 46 -3.75 6.25 -2.67
N LEU A 47 -2.57 5.68 -2.38
CA LEU A 47 -1.31 6.42 -2.23
C LEU A 47 -0.66 6.74 -3.58
N ALA A 48 -1.22 6.27 -4.71
CA ALA A 48 -0.79 6.67 -6.04
C ALA A 48 -1.37 8.03 -6.43
N GLN A 49 -2.65 8.27 -6.15
CA GLN A 49 -3.30 9.56 -6.37
C GLN A 49 -3.00 10.58 -5.25
N ASN A 50 -2.91 10.11 -4.00
CA ASN A 50 -2.63 10.96 -2.84
C ASN A 50 -1.35 10.49 -2.13
N PRO A 51 -0.16 10.76 -2.71
CA PRO A 51 1.09 10.28 -2.15
C PRO A 51 1.38 10.93 -0.81
N GLU A 52 1.75 10.11 0.16
CA GLU A 52 2.17 10.52 1.48
C GLU A 52 3.64 10.18 1.71
N TYR A 53 4.32 10.99 2.53
CA TYR A 53 5.75 10.89 2.76
C TYR A 53 6.07 10.92 4.26
N THR A 54 7.13 10.23 4.65
CA THR A 54 7.76 10.37 5.97
C THR A 54 8.35 11.77 6.14
N ALA A 55 8.72 12.15 7.37
CA ALA A 55 9.33 13.44 7.66
C ALA A 55 10.66 13.66 6.91
N ASP A 56 11.39 12.58 6.63
CA ASP A 56 12.62 12.62 5.84
C ASP A 56 12.38 12.54 4.33
N GLY A 57 11.11 12.53 3.88
CA GLY A 57 10.71 12.61 2.48
C GLY A 57 10.62 11.28 1.74
N ARG A 58 10.60 10.15 2.44
CA ARG A 58 10.43 8.82 1.81
C ARG A 58 8.95 8.54 1.53
N PRO A 59 8.61 8.04 0.34
CA PRO A 59 7.23 7.69 0.02
C PRO A 59 6.70 6.56 0.91
N ILE A 60 5.46 6.69 1.35
CA ILE A 60 4.67 5.61 1.93
C ILE A 60 3.90 4.96 0.77
N VAL A 61 3.99 3.65 0.66
CA VAL A 61 3.45 2.88 -0.48
C VAL A 61 2.70 1.64 -0.01
N THR A 62 1.68 1.25 -0.77
CA THR A 62 0.97 -0.02 -0.53
C THR A 62 1.72 -1.16 -1.21
N ARG A 63 1.56 -2.38 -0.71
CA ARG A 63 2.17 -3.58 -1.31
C ARG A 63 1.67 -3.83 -2.74
N ILE A 64 0.44 -3.41 -3.02
CA ILE A 64 -0.26 -3.57 -4.30
C ILE A 64 -0.21 -2.30 -5.16
N GLN A 65 0.71 -1.38 -4.90
CA GLN A 65 0.88 -0.22 -5.78
C GLN A 65 1.71 -0.61 -7.00
N ASP A 66 1.38 -0.03 -8.15
CA ASP A 66 2.20 -0.14 -9.35
C ASP A 66 3.66 0.27 -9.09
N PRO A 67 4.63 -0.38 -9.74
CA PRO A 67 6.04 -0.09 -9.58
C PRO A 67 6.40 1.30 -10.13
N CYS A 68 7.31 2.01 -9.47
CA CYS A 68 7.83 3.28 -9.95
C CYS A 68 8.96 3.09 -10.99
N ALA A 69 9.40 4.18 -11.61
CA ALA A 69 10.49 4.16 -12.61
C ALA A 69 11.85 3.65 -12.06
N TYR A 70 12.01 3.56 -10.75
CA TYR A 70 13.22 3.06 -10.07
C TYR A 70 13.06 1.64 -9.54
N TYR A 71 11.98 0.96 -9.90
CA TYR A 71 11.70 -0.41 -9.47
C TYR A 71 12.87 -1.36 -9.81
N GLN A 72 13.18 -2.23 -8.86
CA GLN A 72 14.15 -3.30 -9.01
C GLN A 72 13.56 -4.56 -8.39
N CYS A 73 13.22 -5.55 -9.21
CA CYS A 73 12.66 -6.81 -8.71
C CYS A 73 13.68 -7.55 -7.84
N ARG A 74 13.22 -8.12 -6.71
CA ARG A 74 14.01 -9.03 -5.87
C ARG A 74 14.22 -10.40 -6.55
N GLY A 75 13.43 -10.71 -7.58
CA GLY A 75 13.48 -11.95 -8.36
C GLY A 75 13.53 -11.68 -9.87
N SER A 76 12.76 -12.46 -10.64
CA SER A 76 12.82 -12.47 -12.11
C SER A 76 11.59 -11.88 -12.81
N ASP A 77 10.64 -11.29 -12.09
CA ASP A 77 9.41 -10.73 -12.66
C ASP A 77 9.47 -9.19 -12.76
N PRO A 78 9.64 -8.64 -13.98
CA PRO A 78 9.71 -7.20 -14.19
C PRO A 78 8.35 -6.49 -14.06
N ASP A 79 7.23 -7.21 -14.18
CA ASP A 79 5.87 -6.65 -14.12
C ASP A 79 5.24 -6.80 -12.71
N GLY A 80 6.10 -6.75 -11.70
CA GLY A 80 5.74 -6.94 -10.29
C GLY A 80 5.11 -5.73 -9.64
N TRP A 81 4.64 -5.91 -8.41
CA TRP A 81 4.06 -4.87 -7.58
C TRP A 81 5.16 -4.20 -6.74
N CYS A 82 4.86 -3.07 -6.08
CA CYS A 82 5.78 -2.45 -5.13
C CYS A 82 6.36 -3.45 -4.11
N ALA A 83 5.58 -4.45 -3.66
CA ALA A 83 6.03 -5.50 -2.76
C ALA A 83 7.19 -6.36 -3.28
N ASP A 84 7.31 -6.50 -4.59
CA ASP A 84 8.33 -7.32 -5.26
C ASP A 84 9.66 -6.57 -5.41
N CYS A 85 9.67 -5.27 -5.10
CA CYS A 85 10.84 -4.42 -5.19
C CYS A 85 11.85 -4.72 -4.07
N VAL A 86 13.15 -4.70 -4.39
CA VAL A 86 14.24 -4.79 -3.40
C VAL A 86 14.19 -3.67 -2.36
N TYR A 87 13.61 -2.51 -2.72
CA TYR A 87 13.48 -1.35 -1.84
C TYR A 87 12.21 -1.37 -0.98
N TYR A 88 11.35 -2.36 -1.12
CA TYR A 88 10.18 -2.53 -0.26
C TYR A 88 10.62 -3.19 1.07
N PRO A 89 10.16 -2.69 2.24
CA PRO A 89 10.70 -3.07 3.55
C PRO A 89 10.82 -4.58 3.78
N ASN A 90 9.75 -5.32 3.49
CA ASN A 90 9.73 -6.79 3.45
C ASN A 90 8.43 -7.26 2.77
N ASP A 91 8.35 -8.53 2.39
CA ASP A 91 7.22 -9.16 1.70
C ASP A 91 5.96 -9.36 2.58
N LYS A 92 6.01 -9.00 3.87
CA LYS A 92 4.91 -9.14 4.82
C LYS A 92 4.18 -7.83 5.09
N GLU A 93 4.82 -6.69 4.85
CA GLU A 93 4.16 -5.40 5.01
C GLU A 93 3.12 -5.19 3.92
N GLU A 94 1.97 -4.67 4.32
CA GLU A 94 0.87 -4.32 3.42
C GLU A 94 0.93 -2.85 3.01
N ILE A 95 1.49 -2.02 3.89
CA ILE A 95 1.79 -0.61 3.66
C ILE A 95 3.14 -0.36 4.33
N GLY A 96 4.07 0.27 3.62
CA GLY A 96 5.44 0.45 4.10
C GLY A 96 6.13 1.67 3.52
N VAL A 97 7.29 2.00 4.07
CA VAL A 97 8.14 3.11 3.61
C VAL A 97 9.09 2.62 2.53
N CYS A 98 9.04 3.23 1.34
CA CYS A 98 9.98 2.96 0.27
C CYS A 98 11.42 3.32 0.69
N GLN A 99 12.35 2.38 0.57
CA GLN A 99 13.76 2.57 0.90
C GLN A 99 14.61 3.04 -0.29
N CYS A 100 13.99 3.31 -1.44
CA CYS A 100 14.68 3.78 -2.64
C CYS A 100 15.06 5.27 -2.48
N GLU A 101 16.35 5.57 -2.42
CA GLU A 101 16.83 6.96 -2.31
C GLU A 101 16.47 7.80 -3.54
N GLN A 102 16.39 7.20 -4.72
CA GLN A 102 16.01 7.90 -5.96
C GLN A 102 14.53 8.31 -5.95
N ASN A 103 13.70 7.60 -5.18
CA ASN A 103 12.29 7.92 -5.02
C ASN A 103 12.02 8.84 -3.82
N ARG A 104 13.06 9.28 -3.11
CA ARG A 104 12.95 10.18 -1.97
C ARG A 104 12.66 11.59 -2.47
N HIS A 105 11.61 12.21 -1.93
CA HIS A 105 11.31 13.61 -2.17
C HIS A 105 12.13 14.48 -1.23
N CYS A 106 12.88 15.44 -1.78
CA CYS A 106 13.51 16.48 -0.95
C CYS A 106 12.40 17.37 -0.37
N THR A 107 12.04 17.13 0.89
CA THR A 107 11.31 18.11 1.69
C THR A 107 12.24 19.30 1.90
N LYS A 108 12.04 20.38 1.14
CA LYS A 108 12.68 21.65 1.50
C LYS A 108 12.14 21.99 2.89
N GLU A 109 13.00 21.94 3.90
CA GLU A 109 12.69 22.53 5.20
C GLU A 109 12.14 23.94 4.94
N GLU A 110 10.91 24.19 5.36
CA GLU A 110 10.39 25.55 5.46
C GLU A 110 11.22 26.25 6.55
N THR A 111 12.34 26.83 6.14
CA THR A 111 13.06 27.82 6.94
C THR A 111 12.12 29.01 7.12
N GLN A 112 11.45 29.08 8.27
CA GLN A 112 10.88 30.31 8.80
C GLN A 112 11.95 31.06 9.61
#